data_AF-Q9FHX8-F1
#
_entry.id   AF-Q9FHX8-F1
#
_cell.length_a   1.000
_cell.length_b   1.000
_cell.length_c   1.000
_cell.angle_alpha   90.00
_cell.angle_beta   90.00
_cell.angle_gamma   90.00
#
_symmetry.space_group_name_H-M   'P 1'
#
loop_
_entity.id
_entity.type
_entity.pdbx_description
1 polymer ?
#
loop_
_entity_poly.entity_id
_entity_poly.type
_entity_poly.pdbx_seq_one_letter_code
_entity_poly.pdbx_strand_id
1 'polypeptide(L)'
;MEEVAREEVEIDKDLRRKIKKTVKKILESSNLYKITEIKAREEASLKLDLDLSQDPYKVIVKEEVENFLEEAVKLIGNKLAMLPKRIESTSI
;
A
#
# COMPACT_ATOMS: atom_id res chain seq x y z
N MET A 1 21.62 -18.96 -24.64
CA MET A 1 20.86 -18.18 -23.65
C MET A 1 19.68 -17.62 -24.42
N GLU A 2 18.52 -18.23 -24.25
CA GLU A 2 17.31 -17.80 -24.95
C GLU A 2 16.78 -16.59 -24.19
N GLU A 3 16.94 -15.41 -24.80
CA GLU A 3 16.41 -14.15 -24.32
C GLU A 3 14.89 -14.22 -24.48
N VAL A 4 14.21 -14.81 -23.50
CA VAL A 4 12.76 -14.87 -23.49
C VAL A 4 12.28 -13.42 -23.44
N ALA A 5 11.80 -12.94 -24.59
CA ALA A 5 11.24 -11.62 -24.76
C ALA A 5 10.28 -11.37 -23.60
N ARG A 6 10.58 -10.34 -22.81
CA ARG A 6 9.70 -9.89 -21.74
C ARG A 6 8.48 -9.34 -22.44
N GLU A 7 7.49 -10.20 -22.67
CA GLU A 7 6.16 -9.75 -23.06
C GLU A 7 5.77 -8.79 -21.94
N GLU A 8 5.85 -7.48 -22.20
CA GLU A 8 5.26 -6.48 -21.33
C GLU A 8 3.78 -6.79 -21.35
N VAL A 9 3.35 -7.65 -20.42
CA VAL A 9 1.94 -7.99 -20.25
C VAL A 9 1.28 -6.69 -19.84
N GLU A 10 0.72 -5.99 -20.83
CA GLU A 10 0.02 -4.75 -20.62
C GLU A 10 -1.23 -5.09 -19.80
N ILE A 11 -1.13 -4.84 -18.50
CA ILE A 11 -2.24 -5.09 -17.59
C ILE A 11 -3.33 -4.09 -17.95
N ASP A 12 -4.52 -4.63 -18.17
CA ASP A 12 -5.72 -3.84 -18.35
C ASP A 12 -5.86 -2.76 -17.25
N LYS A 13 -6.14 -1.52 -17.67
CA LYS A 13 -6.19 -0.36 -16.76
C LYS A 13 -7.28 -0.51 -15.71
N ASP A 14 -8.40 -1.13 -16.04
CA ASP A 14 -9.49 -1.37 -15.09
C ASP A 14 -9.10 -2.44 -14.08
N LEU A 15 -8.42 -3.51 -14.52
CA LEU A 15 -7.87 -4.52 -13.62
C LEU A 15 -6.85 -3.91 -12.64
N ARG A 16 -5.88 -3.13 -13.14
CA ARG A 16 -4.90 -2.42 -12.29
C ARG A 16 -5.60 -1.54 -11.26
N ARG A 17 -6.63 -0.79 -11.68
CA ARG A 17 -7.44 0.06 -10.78
C ARG A 17 -8.20 -0.77 -9.74
N LYS A 18 -8.74 -1.93 -10.12
CA LYS A 18 -9.45 -2.84 -9.21
C LYS A 18 -8.53 -3.42 -8.14
N ILE A 19 -7.31 -3.82 -8.53
CA ILE A 19 -6.27 -4.28 -7.59
C ILE A 19 -5.93 -3.17 -6.60
N LYS A 20 -5.54 -1.99 -7.07
CA LYS A 20 -5.19 -0.84 -6.19
C LYS A 20 -6.30 -0.48 -5.21
N LYS A 21 -7.54 -0.36 -5.69
CA LYS A 21 -8.71 -0.09 -4.82
C LYS A 21 -8.93 -1.16 -3.75
N THR A 22 -8.72 -2.43 -4.09
CA THR A 22 -8.94 -3.54 -3.15
C THR A 22 -7.85 -3.56 -2.08
N VAL A 23 -6.58 -3.41 -2.49
CA VAL A 23 -5.44 -3.31 -1.58
C VAL A 23 -5.60 -2.12 -0.64
N LYS A 24 -5.93 -0.93 -1.16
CA LYS A 24 -6.16 0.27 -0.34
C LYS A 24 -7.23 0.04 0.73
N LYS A 25 -8.37 -0.54 0.38
CA LYS A 25 -9.43 -0.87 1.35
C LYS A 25 -8.96 -1.85 2.44
N ILE A 26 -8.16 -2.85 2.06
CA ILE A 26 -7.57 -3.80 3.03
C ILE A 26 -6.67 -3.03 4.01
N LEU A 27 -5.76 -2.20 3.50
CA LEU A 27 -4.84 -1.41 4.32
C LEU A 27 -5.57 -0.44 5.26
N GLU A 28 -6.60 0.27 4.76
CA GLU A 28 -7.43 1.18 5.56
C GLU A 28 -8.18 0.49 6.70
N SER A 29 -8.55 -0.78 6.52
CA SER A 29 -9.25 -1.58 7.54
C SER A 29 -8.32 -2.40 8.44
N SER A 30 -7.01 -2.36 8.19
CA SER A 30 -6.03 -3.21 8.85
C SER A 30 -5.32 -2.52 10.02
N ASN A 31 -4.82 -3.32 10.95
CA ASN A 31 -3.86 -2.83 11.93
C ASN A 31 -2.48 -2.68 11.27
N LEU A 32 -2.01 -1.44 11.13
CA LEU A 32 -0.73 -1.10 10.47
C LEU A 32 0.51 -1.72 11.14
N TYR A 33 0.43 -2.10 12.41
CA TYR A 33 1.52 -2.83 13.09
C TYR A 33 1.58 -4.31 12.74
N LYS A 34 0.50 -4.87 12.16
CA LYS A 34 0.37 -6.33 11.90
C LYS A 34 0.27 -6.68 10.41
N ILE A 35 -0.19 -5.75 9.59
CA ILE A 35 -0.36 -5.95 8.16
C ILE A 35 1.00 -5.87 7.46
N THR A 36 1.20 -6.73 6.47
CA THR A 36 2.38 -6.74 5.60
C THR A 36 1.90 -6.72 4.15
N GLU A 37 2.79 -6.37 3.21
CA GLU A 37 2.48 -6.48 1.78
C GLU A 37 1.99 -7.89 1.43
N ILE A 38 2.65 -8.94 1.94
CA ILE A 38 2.28 -10.33 1.70
C ILE A 38 0.85 -10.61 2.14
N LYS A 39 0.46 -10.20 3.36
CA LYS A 39 -0.91 -10.40 3.87
C LYS A 39 -1.94 -9.61 3.07
N ALA A 40 -1.62 -8.36 2.71
CA ALA A 40 -2.51 -7.54 1.90
C ALA A 40 -2.72 -8.16 0.50
N ARG A 41 -1.65 -8.72 -0.08
CA ARG A 41 -1.67 -9.43 -1.36
C ARG A 41 -2.48 -10.72 -1.30
N GLU A 42 -2.30 -11.53 -0.26
CA GLU A 42 -3.07 -12.76 -0.02
C GLU A 42 -4.58 -12.45 0.13
N GLU A 43 -4.93 -11.46 0.96
CA GLU A 43 -6.33 -11.09 1.15
C GLU A 43 -6.95 -10.46 -0.11
N ALA A 44 -6.19 -9.64 -0.84
CA ALA A 44 -6.65 -9.08 -2.10
C ALA A 44 -6.83 -10.17 -3.17
N SER A 45 -5.97 -11.20 -3.18
CA SER A 45 -6.08 -12.33 -4.10
C SER A 45 -7.40 -13.08 -3.87
N LEU A 46 -7.75 -13.33 -2.60
CA LEU A 46 -9.02 -13.96 -2.22
C LEU A 46 -10.23 -13.10 -2.61
N LYS A 47 -10.17 -11.77 -2.41
CA LYS A 47 -11.29 -10.86 -2.74
C LYS A 47 -11.50 -10.68 -4.24
N LEU A 48 -10.46 -10.83 -5.04
CA LEU A 48 -10.51 -10.63 -6.48
C LEU A 48 -10.64 -11.93 -7.27
N ASP A 49 -10.54 -13.07 -6.60
CA ASP A 49 -10.43 -14.39 -7.24
C ASP A 49 -9.33 -14.40 -8.30
N LEU A 50 -8.17 -13.85 -7.93
CA LEU A 50 -7.02 -13.63 -8.82
C LEU A 50 -5.73 -13.81 -8.04
N ASP A 51 -4.83 -14.69 -8.49
CA ASP A 51 -3.52 -14.85 -7.85
C ASP A 51 -2.64 -13.62 -8.10
N LEU A 52 -2.49 -12.79 -7.07
CA LEU A 52 -1.64 -11.60 -7.14
C LEU A 52 -0.18 -11.90 -6.79
N SER A 53 0.19 -13.16 -6.53
CA SER A 53 1.51 -13.54 -6.02
C SER A 53 2.66 -13.36 -7.00
N GLN A 54 2.33 -13.33 -8.28
CA GLN A 54 3.29 -13.22 -9.37
C GLN A 54 3.26 -11.84 -10.00
N ASP A 55 4.35 -11.54 -10.70
CA ASP A 55 4.36 -10.42 -11.60
C ASP A 55 3.34 -10.65 -12.74
N PRO A 56 2.71 -9.57 -13.22
CA PRO A 56 2.99 -8.18 -12.87
C PRO A 56 2.12 -7.63 -11.71
N TYR A 57 1.26 -8.46 -11.11
CA TYR A 57 0.34 -8.04 -10.05
C TYR A 57 1.04 -7.71 -8.74
N LYS A 58 2.06 -8.48 -8.38
CA LYS A 58 2.87 -8.26 -7.18
C LYS A 58 3.47 -6.85 -7.15
N VAL A 59 3.96 -6.36 -8.29
CA VAL A 59 4.47 -4.98 -8.41
C VAL A 59 3.36 -3.95 -8.17
N ILE A 60 2.14 -4.15 -8.70
CA ILE A 60 1.01 -3.24 -8.45
C ILE A 60 0.68 -3.17 -6.95
N VAL A 61 0.64 -4.33 -6.27
CA VAL A 61 0.33 -4.37 -4.84
C VAL A 61 1.42 -3.65 -4.04
N LYS A 62 2.69 -3.89 -4.38
CA LYS A 62 3.83 -3.21 -3.76
C LYS A 62 3.74 -1.69 -3.93
N GLU A 63 3.51 -1.19 -5.14
CA GLU A 63 3.32 0.25 -5.40
C GLU A 63 2.22 0.84 -4.51
N GLU A 64 1.07 0.16 -4.40
CA GLU A 64 -0.05 0.66 -3.62
C GLU A 64 0.25 0.68 -2.11
N VAL A 65 0.95 -0.33 -1.60
CA VAL A 65 1.39 -0.38 -0.21
C VAL A 65 2.40 0.74 0.08
N GLU A 66 3.38 0.97 -0.79
CA GLU A 66 4.36 2.05 -0.64
C GLU A 66 3.68 3.43 -0.63
N ASN A 67 2.77 3.69 -1.59
CA ASN A 67 2.00 4.93 -1.63
C ASN A 67 1.16 5.14 -0.37
N PHE A 68 0.50 4.08 0.11
CA PHE A 68 -0.29 4.14 1.33
C PHE A 68 0.55 4.49 2.56
N LEU A 69 1.75 3.90 2.69
CA LEU A 69 2.66 4.20 3.78
C LEU A 69 3.19 5.63 3.71
N GLU A 70 3.50 6.13 2.51
CA GLU A 70 3.90 7.52 2.32
C GLU A 70 2.79 8.50 2.75
N GLU A 71 1.54 8.25 2.33
CA GLU A 71 0.38 9.04 2.76
C GLU A 71 0.22 9.02 4.29
N ALA A 72 0.35 7.84 4.92
CA ALA A 72 0.24 7.67 6.37
C ALA A 72 1.33 8.43 7.13
N VAL A 73 2.59 8.32 6.70
CA VAL A 73 3.72 9.03 7.32
C VAL A 73 3.54 10.55 7.19
N LYS A 74 3.14 11.02 6.01
CA LYS A 74 2.87 12.45 5.77
C LYS A 74 1.75 12.98 6.65
N LEU A 75 0.66 12.22 6.79
CA LEU A 75 -0.46 12.59 7.66
C LEU A 75 -0.03 12.69 9.13
N ILE A 76 0.74 11.72 9.62
CA ILE A 76 1.26 11.71 10.99
C ILE A 76 2.21 12.89 11.19
N GLY A 77 3.13 13.13 10.27
CA GLY A 77 4.07 14.26 10.32
C GLY A 77 3.35 15.61 10.40
N ASN A 78 2.33 15.81 9.56
CA ASN A 78 1.51 17.02 9.59
C ASN A 78 0.77 17.18 10.93
N LYS A 79 0.20 16.09 11.45
CA LYS A 79 -0.50 16.13 12.74
C LYS A 79 0.44 16.47 13.90
N LEU A 80 1.66 15.92 13.90
CA LEU A 80 2.70 16.24 14.89
C LEU A 80 3.14 17.71 14.80
N ALA A 81 3.30 18.24 13.59
CA ALA A 81 3.66 19.64 13.37
C ALA A 81 2.58 20.63 13.86
N MET A 82 1.31 20.20 13.88
CA MET A 82 0.18 20.98 14.40
C MET A 82 0.00 20.86 15.92
N LEU A 83 0.74 20.00 16.62
CA LEU A 83 0.63 19.92 18.07
C LEU A 83 1.20 21.19 18.71
N PRO A 84 0.49 21.79 19.69
CA PRO A 84 1.05 22.90 20.43
C PRO A 84 2.35 22.45 21.09
N LYS A 85 3.43 23.21 20.90
CA LYS A 85 4.62 23.06 21.72
C LYS A 85 4.14 23.21 23.16
N ARG A 86 4.38 22.21 24.02
CA ARG A 86 4.20 22.39 25.47
C ARG A 86 4.97 23.66 25.80
N ILE A 87 4.25 24.75 26.07
CA ILE A 87 4.84 25.95 26.63
C ILE A 87 5.52 25.42 27.87
N GLU A 88 6.83 25.50 27.92
CA GLU A 88 7.59 25.15 29.10
C GLU A 88 6.94 25.92 30.23
N SER A 89 6.15 25.23 31.05
CA SER A 89 5.68 25.73 32.32
C SER A 89 6.90 25.73 33.24
N THR A 90 7.88 26.55 32.88
CA THR A 90 8.68 27.29 33.82
C THR A 90 7.70 28.23 34.51
N SER A 91 7.06 27.74 35.55
CA SER A 91 6.32 28.58 36.47
C SER A 91 6.56 28.04 37.87
N ILE A 92 7.64 28.59 38.43
CA ILE A 92 7.92 28.86 39.85
C ILE A 92 8.15 27.64 40.73
#